data_AF-A0A5K7Z6E6-F1
#
_entry.id   AF-A0A5K7Z6E6-F1
#
_cell.length_a   1.000
_cell.length_b   1.000
_cell.length_c   1.000
_cell.angle_alpha   90.00
_cell.angle_beta   90.00
_cell.angle_gamma   90.00
#
_symmetry.space_group_name_H-M   'P 1'
#
loop_
_entity.id
_entity.type
_entity.pdbx_description
1 polymer ?
#
loop_
_entity_poly.entity_id
_entity_poly.type
_entity_poly.pdbx_seq_one_letter_code
_entity_poly.pdbx_strand_id
1 'polypeptide(L)'
;MITKELIKDILMKCPFGVVVIGKDRKIRWAKEAACTIAAVDDLATIVGRRCAEFLCPDEQCDCPVLDHGREVNNAVSILRRYDGSLIPILRNERRSLKMSRCRNGRLHHQTDQSQ
;
A
#
# COMPACT_ATOMS: atom_id res chain seq x y z
N MET A 1 1.22 -25.68 -7.15
CA MET A 1 2.17 -24.67 -6.63
C MET A 1 1.76 -23.30 -7.15
N ILE A 2 1.72 -22.28 -6.29
CA ILE A 2 1.48 -20.89 -6.73
C ILE A 2 2.80 -20.34 -7.29
N THR A 3 2.81 -19.91 -8.55
CA THR A 3 4.00 -19.35 -9.21
C THR A 3 3.99 -17.82 -9.13
N LYS A 4 5.15 -17.19 -9.35
CA LYS A 4 5.25 -15.71 -9.35
C LYS A 4 4.46 -15.10 -10.49
N GLU A 5 4.44 -15.79 -11.63
CA GLU A 5 3.75 -15.41 -12.85
C GLU A 5 2.23 -15.42 -12.59
N LEU A 6 1.71 -16.45 -11.92
CA LEU A 6 0.30 -16.51 -11.54
C LEU A 6 -0.11 -15.36 -10.61
N ILE A 7 0.71 -15.06 -9.60
CA ILE A 7 0.44 -13.93 -8.68
C ILE A 7 0.40 -12.62 -9.46
N LYS A 8 1.38 -12.39 -10.34
CA LYS A 8 1.42 -11.19 -11.18
C LYS A 8 0.16 -11.09 -12.04
N ASP A 9 -0.25 -12.17 -12.67
CA ASP A 9 -1.46 -12.21 -13.50
C ASP A 9 -2.72 -11.85 -12.71
N ILE A 10 -2.88 -12.40 -11.51
CA ILE A 10 -4.03 -12.10 -10.64
C ILE A 10 -4.04 -10.61 -10.28
N LEU A 11 -2.90 -10.06 -9.87
CA LEU A 11 -2.76 -8.65 -9.52
C LEU A 11 -2.97 -7.71 -10.73
N MET A 12 -2.62 -8.16 -11.94
CA MET A 12 -2.84 -7.37 -13.16
C MET A 12 -4.28 -7.48 -13.68
N LYS A 13 -4.99 -8.58 -13.39
CA LYS A 13 -6.36 -8.81 -13.87
C LYS A 13 -7.44 -8.38 -12.86
N CYS A 14 -7.09 -8.08 -11.61
CA CYS A 14 -8.08 -7.69 -10.58
C CYS A 14 -8.73 -6.32 -10.87
N PRO A 15 -10.05 -6.12 -10.65
CA PRO A 15 -10.75 -4.88 -11.02
C PRO A 15 -10.50 -3.70 -10.05
N PHE A 16 -9.54 -3.81 -9.14
CA PHE A 16 -9.23 -2.79 -8.13
C PHE A 16 -7.77 -2.33 -8.22
N GLY A 17 -7.51 -1.14 -7.69
CA GLY A 17 -6.16 -0.58 -7.56
C GLY A 17 -5.34 -1.36 -6.54
N VAL A 18 -4.13 -1.75 -6.93
CA VAL A 18 -3.15 -2.36 -6.02
C VAL A 18 -1.90 -1.49 -6.05
N VAL A 19 -1.43 -1.11 -4.87
CA VAL A 19 -0.23 -0.28 -4.69
C VAL A 19 0.66 -0.90 -3.63
N VAL A 20 1.95 -1.01 -3.90
CA VAL A 20 2.96 -1.44 -2.94
C VAL A 20 3.72 -0.22 -2.46
N ILE A 21 3.68 0.03 -1.15
CA ILE A 21 4.27 1.19 -0.50
C ILE A 21 5.40 0.72 0.42
N GLY A 22 6.56 1.37 0.32
CA GLY A 22 7.70 1.14 1.21
C GLY A 22 7.48 1.76 2.60
N LYS A 23 8.25 1.31 3.60
CA LYS A 23 8.24 1.93 4.95
C LYS A 23 8.67 3.41 4.93
N ASP A 24 9.39 3.83 3.89
CA ASP A 24 9.76 5.22 3.60
C ASP A 24 8.61 6.04 2.98
N ARG A 25 7.38 5.47 2.96
CA ARG A 25 6.15 6.07 2.42
C ARG A 25 6.20 6.30 0.91
N LYS A 26 7.17 5.71 0.19
CA LYS A 26 7.28 5.82 -1.26
C LYS A 26 6.58 4.67 -1.96
N ILE A 27 5.88 4.98 -3.04
CA ILE A 27 5.24 3.98 -3.90
C ILE A 27 6.32 3.24 -4.69
N ARG A 28 6.38 1.92 -4.55
CA ARG A 28 7.38 1.06 -5.20
C ARG A 28 6.85 0.42 -6.47
N TRP A 29 5.54 0.17 -6.50
CA TRP A 29 4.85 -0.43 -7.62
C TRP A 29 3.36 -0.11 -7.50
N ALA A 30 2.68 0.04 -8.63
CA ALA A 30 1.25 0.18 -8.68
C ALA A 30 0.68 -0.48 -9.94
N LYS A 31 -0.57 -0.91 -9.87
CA LYS A 31 -1.37 -1.31 -11.03
C LYS A 31 -1.92 -0.05 -11.72
N GLU A 32 -2.09 -0.08 -13.03
CA GLU A 32 -2.69 1.01 -13.83
C GLU A 32 -4.03 1.54 -13.28
N ALA A 33 -4.88 0.67 -12.71
CA ALA A 33 -6.14 1.11 -12.07
C ALA A 33 -5.92 2.11 -10.90
N ALA A 34 -4.72 2.12 -10.29
CA ALA A 34 -4.35 3.12 -9.30
C ALA A 34 -4.19 4.53 -9.90
N CYS A 35 -3.81 4.65 -11.18
CA CYS A 35 -3.74 5.94 -11.87
C CYS A 35 -5.12 6.59 -11.99
N THR A 36 -6.11 5.81 -12.43
CA THR A 36 -7.50 6.25 -12.50
C THR A 36 -8.03 6.68 -11.13
N ILE A 37 -7.75 5.91 -10.07
CA ILE A 37 -8.16 6.25 -8.71
C ILE A 37 -7.50 7.53 -8.21
N ALA A 38 -6.21 7.72 -8.54
CA ALA A 38 -5.40 8.87 -8.13
C ALA A 38 -5.58 10.11 -9.02
N ALA A 39 -6.38 10.04 -10.09
CA ALA A 39 -6.51 11.08 -11.12
C ALA A 39 -5.17 11.51 -11.74
N VAL A 40 -4.41 10.53 -12.24
CA VAL A 40 -3.21 10.77 -13.04
C VAL A 40 -3.20 9.90 -14.29
N ASP A 41 -2.45 10.31 -15.30
CA ASP A 41 -2.44 9.63 -16.61
C ASP A 41 -1.47 8.46 -16.69
N ASP A 42 -0.40 8.45 -15.89
CA ASP A 42 0.68 7.47 -16.02
C ASP A 42 1.28 7.02 -14.68
N LEU A 43 1.74 5.76 -14.65
CA LEU A 43 2.37 5.14 -13.49
C LEU A 43 3.72 5.78 -13.14
N ALA A 44 4.46 6.33 -14.12
CA ALA A 44 5.74 6.99 -13.83
C ALA A 44 5.55 8.24 -12.96
N THR A 45 4.37 8.87 -13.00
CA THR A 45 4.02 9.98 -12.11
C THR A 45 3.87 9.54 -10.66
N ILE A 46 3.47 8.28 -10.41
CA ILE A 46 3.18 7.75 -9.08
C ILE A 46 4.40 7.07 -8.47
N VAL A 47 5.10 6.23 -9.25
CA VAL A 47 6.18 5.38 -8.74
C VAL A 47 7.37 6.23 -8.28
N GLY A 48 7.86 5.96 -7.07
CA GLY A 48 8.94 6.69 -6.42
C GLY A 48 8.49 7.91 -5.60
N ARG A 49 7.25 8.38 -5.77
CA ARG A 49 6.67 9.49 -5.00
C ARG A 49 6.10 9.05 -3.66
N ARG A 50 5.79 10.01 -2.78
CA ARG A 50 5.15 9.72 -1.48
C ARG A 50 3.68 9.38 -1.67
N CYS A 51 3.20 8.35 -0.97
CA CYS A 51 1.82 7.88 -1.11
C CYS A 51 0.75 8.92 -0.70
N ALA A 52 1.06 9.82 0.23
CA ALA A 52 0.15 10.86 0.71
C ALA A 52 -0.21 11.91 -0.36
N GLU A 53 0.59 12.01 -1.43
CA GLU A 53 0.31 12.90 -2.56
C GLU A 53 -0.84 12.40 -3.44
N PHE A 54 -1.17 11.10 -3.38
CA PHE A 54 -2.09 10.45 -4.32
C PHE A 54 -3.22 9.65 -3.67
N LEU A 55 -3.04 9.16 -2.43
CA LEU A 55 -3.85 8.06 -1.89
C LEU A 55 -4.39 8.27 -0.46
N CYS A 56 -4.02 9.37 0.21
CA CYS A 56 -4.31 9.55 1.62
C CYS A 56 -4.51 11.03 1.94
N PRO A 57 -5.59 11.41 2.65
CA PRO A 57 -5.83 12.78 3.07
C PRO A 57 -4.93 13.19 4.24
N ASP A 58 -4.46 12.22 5.04
CA ASP A 58 -3.73 12.45 6.27
C ASP A 58 -2.42 13.22 6.02
N GLU A 59 -2.03 14.01 7.02
CA GLU A 59 -0.85 14.85 6.98
C GLU A 59 0.45 14.02 7.03
N GLN A 60 1.57 14.67 6.68
CA GLN A 60 2.86 14.01 6.76
C GLN A 60 3.15 13.64 8.22
N CYS A 61 3.44 12.35 8.46
CA CYS A 61 3.72 11.74 9.76
C CYS A 61 2.48 11.33 10.61
N ASP A 62 1.29 11.32 10.03
CA ASP A 62 0.08 10.78 10.68
C ASP A 62 -0.47 9.56 9.93
N CYS A 63 0.41 8.65 9.48
CA CYS A 63 -0.03 7.51 8.69
C CYS A 63 -0.76 6.50 9.58
N PRO A 64 -2.03 6.17 9.27
CA PRO A 64 -2.81 5.25 10.07
C PRO A 64 -2.15 3.85 10.14
N VAL A 65 -1.46 3.43 9.09
CA VAL A 65 -0.81 2.11 9.03
C VAL A 65 0.56 2.08 9.68
N LEU A 66 1.44 3.04 9.36
CA LEU A 66 2.83 3.01 9.81
C LEU A 66 3.00 3.58 11.22
N ASP A 67 2.31 4.67 11.53
CA ASP A 67 2.50 5.42 12.78
C ASP A 67 1.54 4.91 13.86
N HIS A 68 0.31 4.56 13.49
CA HIS A 68 -0.73 4.11 14.44
C HIS A 68 -0.98 2.61 14.45
N GLY A 69 -0.31 1.86 13.56
CA GLY A 69 -0.46 0.41 13.46
C GLY A 69 -1.89 -0.04 13.14
N ARG A 70 -2.75 0.85 12.61
CA ARG A 70 -4.11 0.50 12.25
C ARG A 70 -4.10 -0.37 11.01
N GLU A 71 -4.75 -1.51 11.10
CA GLU A 71 -5.11 -2.28 9.92
C GLU A 71 -6.43 -1.75 9.38
N VAL A 72 -6.40 -1.20 8.18
CA VAL A 72 -7.62 -0.77 7.49
C VAL A 72 -8.13 -1.98 6.72
N ASN A 73 -9.07 -2.73 7.30
CA ASN A 73 -9.61 -3.93 6.66
C ASN A 73 -11.05 -3.69 6.23
N ASN A 74 -11.28 -3.69 4.91
CA ASN A 74 -12.61 -3.52 4.30
C ASN A 74 -13.36 -2.28 4.81
N ALA A 75 -12.63 -1.18 5.03
CA ALA A 75 -13.21 0.06 5.52
C ALA A 75 -13.47 1.02 4.37
N VAL A 76 -14.58 1.75 4.49
CA VAL A 76 -14.81 2.96 3.69
C VAL A 76 -13.95 4.07 4.27
N SER A 77 -13.22 4.76 3.41
CA SER A 77 -12.37 5.89 3.78
C SER A 77 -12.38 6.94 2.68
N ILE A 78 -11.96 8.16 3.02
CA ILE A 78 -11.75 9.20 2.02
C ILE A 78 -10.34 9.06 1.45
N LEU A 79 -10.21 9.06 0.13
CA LEU A 79 -8.96 9.17 -0.59
C LEU A 79 -8.87 10.57 -1.21
N ARG A 80 -7.73 11.24 -1.00
CA ARG A 80 -7.37 12.47 -1.70
C ARG A 80 -6.59 12.12 -2.97
N ARG A 81 -7.14 12.48 -4.12
CA ARG A 81 -6.54 12.33 -5.44
C ARG A 81 -5.47 13.39 -5.69
N TYR A 82 -4.68 13.21 -6.75
CA TYR A 82 -3.62 14.15 -7.14
C TYR A 82 -4.16 15.54 -7.54
N ASP A 83 -5.32 15.59 -8.18
CA ASP A 83 -6.03 16.83 -8.53
C ASP A 83 -6.66 17.54 -7.31
N GLY A 84 -6.48 16.99 -6.10
CA GLY A 84 -7.04 17.51 -4.86
C GLY A 84 -8.47 17.07 -4.57
N SER A 85 -9.15 16.39 -5.50
CA SER A 85 -10.50 15.87 -5.26
C SER A 85 -10.51 14.76 -4.21
N LEU A 86 -11.62 14.68 -3.47
CA LEU A 86 -11.83 13.67 -2.45
C LEU A 86 -12.86 12.65 -2.93
N ILE A 87 -12.53 11.37 -2.87
CA ILE A 87 -13.46 10.29 -3.22
C ILE A 87 -13.60 9.28 -2.08
N PRO A 88 -14.83 8.80 -1.80
CA PRO A 88 -15.00 7.66 -0.92
C PRO A 88 -14.52 6.40 -1.64
N ILE A 89 -13.70 5.60 -0.96
CA ILE A 89 -13.23 4.31 -1.46
C ILE A 89 -13.40 3.23 -0.41
N LEU A 90 -13.59 2.00 -0.88
CA LEU A 90 -13.37 0.80 -0.08
C LEU A 90 -11.89 0.42 -0.18
N ARG A 91 -11.15 0.38 0.94
CA ARG A 91 -9.71 0.06 0.92
C ARG A 91 -9.31 -1.06 1.86
N ASN A 92 -8.40 -1.87 1.34
CA ASN A 92 -7.60 -2.94 1.95
C ASN A 92 -6.18 -2.48 2.35
N GLU A 93 -5.79 -2.34 3.61
CA GLU A 93 -4.39 -2.10 3.98
C GLU A 93 -3.87 -3.14 4.98
N ARG A 94 -2.83 -3.86 4.56
CA ARG A 94 -2.11 -4.79 5.42
C ARG A 94 -0.62 -4.50 5.39
N ARG A 95 -0.03 -4.50 6.57
CA ARG A 95 1.43 -4.46 6.72
C ARG A 95 2.00 -5.84 6.42
N SER A 96 2.78 -5.94 5.36
CA SER A 96 3.50 -7.18 5.03
C SER A 96 4.62 -7.42 6.06
N LEU A 97 4.51 -8.51 6.82
CA LEU A 97 5.57 -8.98 7.71
C LEU A 97 6.58 -9.80 6.90
N LYS A 98 7.86 -9.45 7.00
CA LYS A 98 8.93 -10.29 6.44
C LYS A 98 9.10 -11.49 7.36
N MET A 99 8.56 -12.64 6.96
CA MET A 99 8.85 -13.91 7.60
C MET A 99 10.32 -14.25 7.30
N SER A 100 11.23 -13.99 8.24
CA SER A 100 12.59 -14.54 8.18
C SER A 100 12.50 -16.06 8.31
N ARG A 101 13.21 -16.81 7.47
CA ARG A 101 13.31 -18.28 7.59
C ARG A 101 13.69 -18.63 9.04
N CYS A 102 12.77 -19.26 9.74
CA CYS A 102 13.02 -19.79 11.06
C CYS A 102 13.99 -20.96 10.91
N ARG A 103 15.25 -20.79 11.30
CA ARG A 103 16.23 -21.87 11.27
C ARG A 103 16.03 -22.91 12.39
N ASN A 104 15.09 -22.71 13.33
CA ASN A 104 14.93 -23.59 14.50
C ASN A 104 13.54 -23.58 15.21
N GLY A 105 12.43 -23.44 14.48
CA GLY A 105 11.09 -23.74 15.03
C GLY A 105 10.59 -22.96 16.26
N ARG A 106 11.18 -21.81 16.60
CA ARG A 106 10.67 -20.92 17.66
C ARG A 106 10.33 -19.55 17.10
N LEU A 107 9.04 -19.19 17.14
CA LEU A 107 8.56 -17.85 16.82
C LEU A 107 9.02 -16.91 17.93
N HIS A 108 10.07 -16.13 17.68
CA HIS A 108 10.35 -14.95 18.49
C HIS A 108 9.70 -13.74 17.82
N HIS A 109 8.73 -13.15 18.50
CA HIS A 109 8.21 -11.82 18.19
C HIS A 109 9.37 -10.84 18.37
N GLN A 110 10.08 -10.49 17.29
CA GLN A 110 10.95 -9.32 17.30
C GLN A 110 10.06 -8.11 17.02
N THR A 111 9.63 -7.46 18.10
CA THR A 111 9.18 -6.07 18.06
C THR A 111 10.40 -5.24 17.66
N ASP A 112 10.33 -4.67 16.46
CA ASP A 112 11.32 -3.75 15.89
C ASP A 112 11.29 -2.44 16.70
N GLN A 113 11.91 -2.44 17.88
CA GLN A 113 12.32 -1.25 18.62
C GLN A 113 13.82 -1.07 18.41
N SER A 114 14.20 -0.17 17.51
CA SER A 114 15.55 0.44 17.41
C SER A 114 15.39 1.66 16.49
N GLN A 115 15.30 2.84 17.11
CA GLN A 115 16.33 3.89 17.07
C GLN A 115 16.47 4.59 15.72
#